data_AF-A0A8T0XBN7-F1
#
_entry.id   AF-A0A8T0XBN7-F1
#
_cell.length_a   1.000
_cell.length_b   1.000
_cell.length_c   1.000
_cell.angle_alpha   90.00
_cell.angle_beta   90.00
_cell.angle_gamma   90.00
#
_symmetry.space_group_name_H-M   'P 1'
#
loop_
_entity.id
_entity.type
_entity.pdbx_description
1 polymer ?
#
loop_
_entity_poly.entity_id
_entity_poly.type
_entity_poly.pdbx_seq_one_letter_code
_entity_poly.pdbx_strand_id
1 'polypeptide(L)'
;MGSLPVNASPECAPQGRATVSASDLAPLFSAQRRHLDHFFDRLDMSQAAAFAQALLDAPGAVFFTGVGKSGIVARKIAQTLASLGFARAGFLAPVDALHGDIGALFPGDVLVLLSKSGASDELLALAPCARAKGAYLISLTSAASGADCPLAAACDLNVHLPLQGEVCPFGLAPVTSTAIQMVFGDTVVAAIMEARRLSRDQYACNHPAGKIGKTLIFKVKDVMKKQNELPLCKEGDMIMDQLTELTSKGCGCLLVVDEEHHLIGTFTDGDLRRTLKASGPAIFNLTVGEMCNSFILQESKDNHCRCNGSRSHGEDGITSFTCAVLACRRRQQRHVWDHYTARIGLCWIVDFCGIITFCWITNFCTSLLGS
;
A
#
# COMPACT_ATOMS: atom_id res chain seq x y z
N MET A 1 26.46 19.71 -40.32
CA MET A 1 26.24 20.41 -39.03
C MET A 1 25.82 21.84 -39.34
N GLY A 2 24.52 22.12 -39.33
CA GLY A 2 24.02 23.49 -39.44
C GLY A 2 24.00 24.09 -38.04
N SER A 3 24.81 25.12 -37.79
CA SER A 3 24.76 25.89 -36.56
C SER A 3 23.40 26.58 -36.44
N LEU A 4 22.71 26.41 -35.31
CA LEU A 4 21.55 27.23 -34.95
C LEU A 4 21.94 28.71 -35.03
N PRO A 5 21.11 29.58 -35.62
CA PRO A 5 21.42 31.01 -35.67
C PRO A 5 21.46 31.57 -34.25
N VAL A 6 22.59 32.19 -33.90
CA VAL A 6 22.76 32.94 -32.65
C VAL A 6 22.06 34.29 -32.84
N ASN A 7 20.73 34.30 -32.74
CA ASN A 7 20.01 35.55 -32.52
C ASN A 7 19.96 35.79 -31.02
N ALA A 8 20.61 36.88 -30.59
CA ALA A 8 20.58 37.38 -29.24
C ALA A 8 19.13 37.47 -28.75
N SER A 9 18.82 36.72 -27.69
CA SER A 9 17.55 36.78 -26.98
C SER A 9 17.29 38.21 -26.51
N PRO A 10 16.06 38.73 -26.55
CA PRO A 10 15.72 39.86 -25.69
C PRO A 10 16.00 39.44 -24.24
N GLU A 11 16.69 40.29 -23.48
CA GLU A 11 16.96 40.07 -22.06
C GLU A 11 15.66 39.64 -21.37
N CYS A 12 15.64 38.39 -20.90
CA CYS A 12 14.55 37.89 -20.07
C CYS A 12 14.73 38.53 -18.69
N ALA A 13 14.32 39.79 -18.57
CA ALA A 13 14.28 40.49 -17.29
C ALA A 13 13.47 39.63 -16.31
N PRO A 14 13.89 39.51 -15.04
CA PRO A 14 13.12 38.79 -14.04
C PRO A 14 11.79 39.53 -13.87
N GLN A 15 10.75 38.99 -14.50
CA GLN A 15 9.39 39.46 -14.29
C GLN A 15 9.13 39.33 -12.78
N GLY A 16 8.60 40.40 -12.17
CA GLY A 16 8.30 40.44 -10.74
C GLY A 16 7.53 39.18 -10.31
N ARG A 17 7.68 38.77 -9.04
CA ARG A 17 7.18 37.48 -8.52
C ARG A 17 5.70 37.27 -8.91
N ALA A 18 5.48 36.52 -9.98
CA ALA A 18 4.15 36.26 -10.51
C ALA A 18 3.35 35.50 -9.45
N THR A 19 2.16 36.00 -9.12
CA THR A 19 1.23 35.35 -8.21
C THR A 19 0.12 34.69 -9.03
N VAL A 20 -0.28 33.47 -8.63
CA VAL A 20 -1.40 32.73 -9.22
C VAL A 20 -2.53 32.73 -8.21
N SER A 21 -3.72 33.19 -8.61
CA SER A 21 -4.91 33.26 -7.75
C SER A 21 -5.84 32.07 -7.98
N ALA A 22 -6.78 31.85 -7.05
CA ALA A 22 -7.83 30.83 -7.20
C ALA A 22 -8.72 31.08 -8.43
N SER A 23 -8.98 32.35 -8.76
CA SER A 23 -9.75 32.74 -9.96
C SER A 23 -8.99 32.44 -11.27
N ASP A 24 -7.66 32.41 -11.24
CA ASP A 24 -6.86 32.01 -12.42
C ASP A 24 -6.86 30.50 -12.62
N LEU A 25 -6.91 29.73 -11.53
CA LEU A 25 -6.87 28.26 -11.56
C LEU A 25 -8.21 27.63 -11.91
N ALA A 26 -9.33 28.15 -11.38
CA ALA A 26 -10.64 27.53 -11.55
C ALA A 26 -11.04 27.30 -13.02
N PRO A 27 -10.80 28.24 -13.97
CA PRO A 27 -11.05 28.01 -15.38
C PRO A 27 -10.17 26.92 -15.99
N LEU A 28 -8.89 26.81 -15.58
CA LEU A 28 -7.95 25.80 -16.09
C LEU A 28 -8.38 24.38 -15.67
N PHE A 29 -8.77 24.20 -14.40
CA PHE A 29 -9.31 22.91 -13.94
C PHE A 29 -10.64 22.57 -14.62
N SER A 30 -11.49 23.57 -14.85
CA SER A 30 -12.76 23.38 -15.57
C SER A 30 -12.53 23.00 -17.04
N ALA A 31 -11.52 23.58 -17.70
CA ALA A 31 -11.11 23.21 -19.05
C ALA A 31 -10.54 21.80 -19.11
N GLN A 32 -9.66 21.44 -18.15
CA GLN A 32 -9.09 20.10 -18.05
C GLN A 32 -10.19 19.04 -17.88
N ARG A 33 -11.19 19.30 -17.02
CA ARG A 33 -12.35 18.42 -16.85
C ARG A 33 -13.07 18.20 -18.17
N ARG A 34 -13.42 19.27 -18.89
CA ARG A 34 -14.13 19.15 -20.19
C ARG A 34 -13.34 18.33 -21.21
N HIS A 35 -12.01 18.48 -21.25
CA HIS A 35 -11.19 17.67 -22.15
C HIS A 35 -11.16 16.18 -21.75
N LEU A 36 -11.18 15.87 -20.45
CA LEU A 36 -11.29 14.50 -19.96
C LEU A 36 -12.68 13.92 -20.22
N ASP A 37 -13.75 14.69 -20.02
CA ASP A 37 -15.11 14.28 -20.35
C ASP A 37 -15.21 13.93 -21.85
N HIS A 38 -14.65 14.78 -22.73
CA HIS A 38 -14.56 14.49 -24.17
C HIS A 38 -13.83 13.17 -24.47
N PHE A 39 -12.72 12.90 -23.78
CA PHE A 39 -12.00 11.64 -23.91
C PHE A 39 -12.89 10.44 -23.55
N PHE A 40 -13.57 10.48 -22.41
CA PHE A 40 -14.44 9.39 -21.98
C PHE A 40 -15.65 9.18 -22.89
N ASP A 41 -16.26 10.25 -23.39
CA ASP A 41 -17.42 10.19 -24.27
C ASP A 41 -17.11 9.58 -25.64
N ARG A 42 -15.83 9.65 -26.08
CA ARG A 42 -15.40 9.26 -27.43
C ARG A 42 -14.48 8.06 -27.46
N LEU A 43 -14.04 7.55 -26.31
CA LEU A 43 -13.16 6.40 -26.24
C LEU A 43 -13.83 5.17 -26.84
N ASP A 44 -13.15 4.53 -27.80
CA ASP A 44 -13.61 3.28 -28.38
C ASP A 44 -13.36 2.12 -27.42
N MET A 45 -14.43 1.61 -26.82
CA MET A 45 -14.37 0.50 -25.86
C MET A 45 -13.93 -0.81 -26.51
N SER A 46 -14.12 -1.00 -27.82
CA SER A 46 -13.64 -2.19 -28.52
C SER A 46 -12.11 -2.20 -28.62
N GLN A 47 -11.50 -1.04 -28.89
CA GLN A 47 -10.04 -0.87 -28.88
C GLN A 47 -9.47 -1.01 -27.47
N ALA A 48 -10.14 -0.44 -26.45
CA ALA A 48 -9.75 -0.59 -25.05
C ALA A 48 -9.79 -2.05 -24.59
N ALA A 49 -10.84 -2.80 -24.97
CA ALA A 49 -10.95 -4.22 -24.69
C ALA A 49 -9.88 -5.05 -25.41
N ALA A 50 -9.63 -4.77 -26.70
CA ALA A 50 -8.59 -5.44 -27.47
C ALA A 50 -7.19 -5.18 -26.89
N PHE A 51 -6.93 -3.96 -26.42
CA PHE A 51 -5.71 -3.61 -25.71
C PHE A 51 -5.58 -4.44 -24.43
N ALA A 52 -6.59 -4.42 -23.56
CA ALA A 52 -6.57 -5.19 -22.31
C ALA A 52 -6.34 -6.69 -22.55
N GLN A 53 -6.99 -7.26 -23.57
CA GLN A 53 -6.86 -8.66 -23.95
C GLN A 53 -5.45 -8.99 -24.45
N ALA A 54 -4.87 -8.13 -25.31
CA ALA A 54 -3.50 -8.32 -25.79
C ALA A 54 -2.46 -8.30 -24.65
N LEU A 55 -2.67 -7.47 -23.62
CA LEU A 55 -1.81 -7.46 -22.44
C LEU A 55 -2.01 -8.70 -21.56
N LEU A 56 -3.26 -9.19 -21.44
CA LEU A 56 -3.60 -10.39 -20.68
C LEU A 56 -3.03 -11.65 -21.33
N ASP A 57 -3.11 -11.76 -22.64
CA ASP A 57 -2.73 -12.96 -23.40
C ASP A 57 -1.26 -12.95 -23.83
N ALA A 58 -0.51 -11.90 -23.49
CA ALA A 58 0.91 -11.80 -23.80
C ALA A 58 1.66 -13.03 -23.25
N PRO A 59 2.20 -13.90 -24.12
CA PRO A 59 2.95 -15.08 -23.67
C PRO A 59 4.32 -14.69 -23.07
N GLY A 60 4.87 -13.55 -23.51
CA GLY A 60 6.12 -12.99 -23.03
C GLY A 60 5.93 -11.82 -22.05
N ALA A 61 6.88 -10.88 -22.09
CA ALA A 61 6.84 -9.64 -21.34
C ALA A 61 6.08 -8.54 -22.08
N VAL A 62 5.51 -7.61 -21.32
CA VAL A 62 4.85 -6.39 -21.82
C VAL A 62 5.78 -5.20 -21.59
N PHE A 63 6.37 -4.69 -22.65
CA PHE A 63 7.19 -3.48 -22.61
C PHE A 63 6.37 -2.25 -22.98
N PHE A 64 6.59 -1.16 -22.27
CA PHE A 64 6.04 0.15 -22.60
C PHE A 64 7.17 1.09 -23.01
N THR A 65 6.94 1.89 -24.04
CA THR A 65 7.91 2.87 -24.54
C THR A 65 7.23 4.17 -24.92
N GLY A 66 8.00 5.24 -24.97
CA GLY A 66 7.54 6.58 -25.31
C GLY A 66 8.64 7.60 -25.13
N VAL A 67 8.50 8.74 -25.82
CA VAL A 67 9.48 9.84 -25.76
C VAL A 67 8.97 10.95 -24.84
N GLY A 68 9.88 11.61 -24.12
CA GLY A 68 9.58 12.76 -23.29
C GLY A 68 8.51 12.47 -22.23
N LYS A 69 7.46 13.29 -22.16
CA LYS A 69 6.38 13.14 -21.16
C LYS A 69 5.56 11.87 -21.37
N SER A 70 5.36 11.41 -22.60
CA SER A 70 4.71 10.12 -22.87
C SER A 70 5.55 8.95 -22.33
N GLY A 71 6.89 9.06 -22.38
CA GLY A 71 7.79 8.07 -21.78
C GLY A 71 7.69 7.98 -20.26
N ILE A 72 7.41 9.09 -19.56
CA ILE A 72 7.15 9.09 -18.11
C ILE A 72 5.86 8.32 -17.80
N VAL A 73 4.80 8.56 -18.58
CA VAL A 73 3.53 7.84 -18.43
C VAL A 73 3.71 6.34 -18.73
N ALA A 74 4.41 6.00 -19.83
CA ALA A 74 4.74 4.63 -20.19
C ALA A 74 5.46 3.89 -19.05
N ARG A 75 6.44 4.56 -18.42
CA ARG A 75 7.17 4.01 -17.27
C ARG A 75 6.26 3.76 -16.06
N LYS A 76 5.37 4.71 -15.76
CA LYS A 76 4.39 4.57 -14.67
C LYS A 76 3.46 3.37 -14.92
N ILE A 77 2.89 3.25 -16.12
CA ILE A 77 2.01 2.13 -16.47
C ILE A 77 2.76 0.80 -16.37
N ALA A 78 3.99 0.73 -16.91
CA ALA A 78 4.83 -0.47 -16.79
C ALA A 78 5.06 -0.88 -15.33
N GLN A 79 5.40 0.07 -14.46
CA GLN A 79 5.60 -0.17 -13.03
C GLN A 79 4.31 -0.60 -12.32
N THR A 80 3.16 -0.04 -12.74
CA THR A 80 1.86 -0.41 -12.18
C THR A 80 1.48 -1.83 -12.58
N LEU A 81 1.70 -2.23 -13.84
CA LEU A 81 1.46 -3.61 -14.28
C LEU A 81 2.43 -4.60 -13.63
N ALA A 82 3.71 -4.25 -13.53
CA ALA A 82 4.73 -5.09 -12.91
C ALA A 82 4.45 -5.37 -11.41
N SER A 83 3.92 -4.38 -10.67
CA SER A 83 3.63 -4.55 -9.24
C SER A 83 2.48 -5.53 -8.95
N LEU A 84 1.69 -5.89 -9.97
CA LEU A 84 0.62 -6.89 -9.86
C LEU A 84 1.15 -8.32 -9.87
N GLY A 85 2.35 -8.55 -10.42
CA GLY A 85 3.07 -9.83 -10.34
C GLY A 85 2.56 -10.98 -11.22
N PHE A 86 1.48 -10.80 -11.99
CA PHE A 86 1.01 -11.82 -12.94
C PHE A 86 1.56 -11.65 -14.36
N ALA A 87 2.19 -10.51 -14.68
CA ALA A 87 2.81 -10.24 -15.97
C ALA A 87 4.20 -9.65 -15.76
N ARG A 88 5.15 -10.04 -16.62
CA ARG A 88 6.45 -9.37 -16.69
C ARG A 88 6.25 -8.07 -17.44
N ALA A 89 6.44 -6.93 -16.79
CA ALA A 89 6.28 -5.63 -17.43
C ALA A 89 7.48 -4.72 -17.18
N GLY A 90 7.82 -3.90 -18.17
CA GLY A 90 9.00 -3.04 -18.12
C GLY A 90 8.89 -1.81 -19.00
N PHE A 91 9.74 -0.81 -18.75
CA PHE A 91 9.90 0.33 -19.62
C PHE A 91 11.13 0.13 -20.50
N LEU A 92 10.97 0.30 -21.81
CA LEU A 92 12.07 0.26 -22.78
C LEU A 92 12.26 1.66 -23.37
N ALA A 93 13.38 2.31 -23.05
CA ALA A 93 13.68 3.63 -23.59
C ALA A 93 13.93 3.54 -25.10
N PRO A 94 13.26 4.34 -25.94
CA PRO A 94 13.29 4.12 -27.39
C PRO A 94 14.66 4.40 -28.02
N VAL A 95 15.38 5.39 -27.50
CA VAL A 95 16.74 5.71 -27.97
C VAL A 95 17.71 4.61 -27.56
N ASP A 96 17.69 4.18 -26.29
CA ASP A 96 18.60 3.15 -25.79
C ASP A 96 18.31 1.78 -26.43
N ALA A 97 17.05 1.48 -26.73
CA ALA A 97 16.65 0.29 -27.46
C ALA A 97 17.40 0.16 -28.80
N LEU A 98 17.42 1.24 -29.58
CA LEU A 98 18.12 1.30 -30.87
C LEU A 98 19.66 1.21 -30.73
N HIS A 99 20.19 1.33 -29.51
CA HIS A 99 21.62 1.23 -29.21
C HIS A 99 22.01 -0.03 -28.42
N GLY A 100 21.11 -1.00 -28.29
CA GLY A 100 21.42 -2.33 -27.73
C GLY A 100 20.32 -2.90 -26.83
N ASP A 101 19.55 -2.06 -26.15
CA ASP A 101 18.56 -2.52 -25.16
C ASP A 101 17.38 -3.24 -25.82
N ILE A 102 17.20 -3.12 -27.14
CA ILE A 102 16.21 -3.93 -27.89
C ILE A 102 16.49 -5.43 -27.78
N GLY A 103 17.69 -5.84 -27.34
CA GLY A 103 17.99 -7.22 -26.97
C GLY A 103 17.11 -7.78 -25.85
N ALA A 104 16.41 -6.93 -25.09
CA ALA A 104 15.43 -7.34 -24.10
C ALA A 104 14.12 -7.88 -24.71
N LEU A 105 13.85 -7.60 -26.00
CA LEU A 105 12.65 -8.07 -26.70
C LEU A 105 12.87 -9.46 -27.31
N PHE A 106 11.92 -10.35 -27.05
CA PHE A 106 11.83 -11.71 -27.60
C PHE A 106 10.51 -11.96 -28.33
N PRO A 107 10.45 -12.99 -29.19
CA PRO A 107 9.20 -13.39 -29.82
C PRO A 107 8.10 -13.69 -28.80
N GLY A 108 6.91 -13.13 -29.02
CA GLY A 108 5.78 -13.25 -28.09
C GLY A 108 5.71 -12.16 -27.01
N ASP A 109 6.68 -11.26 -26.93
CA ASP A 109 6.55 -10.04 -26.14
C ASP A 109 5.56 -9.07 -26.80
N VAL A 110 4.97 -8.20 -25.98
CA VAL A 110 4.13 -7.07 -26.44
C VAL A 110 4.90 -5.77 -26.21
N LEU A 111 4.99 -4.91 -27.23
CA LEU A 111 5.56 -3.56 -27.11
C LEU A 111 4.47 -2.51 -27.31
N VAL A 112 4.19 -1.74 -26.27
CA VAL A 112 3.22 -0.64 -26.27
C VAL A 112 3.94 0.70 -26.47
N LEU A 113 3.67 1.38 -27.59
CA LEU A 113 4.28 2.66 -27.97
C LEU A 113 3.32 3.83 -27.69
N LEU A 114 3.67 4.68 -26.74
CA LEU A 114 2.89 5.87 -26.38
C LEU A 114 3.39 7.08 -27.17
N SER A 115 2.53 7.64 -28.02
CA SER A 115 2.84 8.87 -28.78
C SER A 115 1.60 9.71 -29.03
N LYS A 116 1.56 10.94 -28.49
CA LYS A 116 0.45 11.88 -28.77
C LYS A 116 0.25 12.07 -30.28
N SER A 117 1.33 12.39 -31.01
CA SER A 117 1.29 12.67 -32.44
C SER A 117 1.26 11.43 -33.31
N GLY A 118 1.71 10.27 -32.82
CA GLY A 118 1.90 9.08 -33.64
C GLY A 118 2.96 9.26 -34.75
N ALA A 119 3.83 10.26 -34.61
CA ALA A 119 4.84 10.62 -35.60
C ALA A 119 6.21 10.94 -34.96
N SER A 120 6.50 10.38 -33.78
CA SER A 120 7.80 10.54 -33.13
C SER A 120 8.85 9.72 -33.89
N ASP A 121 9.91 10.38 -34.35
CA ASP A 121 10.97 9.74 -35.15
C ASP A 121 11.60 8.54 -34.44
N GLU A 122 11.82 8.63 -33.13
CA GLU A 122 12.41 7.54 -32.34
C GLU A 122 11.50 6.31 -32.29
N LEU A 123 10.19 6.52 -32.23
CA LEU A 123 9.21 5.42 -32.19
C LEU A 123 8.98 4.81 -33.58
N LEU A 124 8.99 5.65 -34.62
CA LEU A 124 8.92 5.19 -36.01
C LEU A 124 10.16 4.39 -36.41
N ALA A 125 11.34 4.78 -35.91
CA ALA A 125 12.56 4.01 -36.08
C ALA A 125 12.56 2.69 -35.28
N LEU A 126 12.00 2.70 -34.06
CA LEU A 126 11.96 1.52 -33.18
C LEU A 126 10.97 0.45 -33.68
N ALA A 127 9.78 0.84 -34.15
CA ALA A 127 8.71 -0.08 -34.53
C ALA A 127 9.16 -1.21 -35.48
N PRO A 128 9.82 -0.96 -36.63
CA PRO A 128 10.24 -2.03 -37.53
C PRO A 128 11.29 -2.96 -36.90
N CYS A 129 12.20 -2.42 -36.07
CA CYS A 129 13.20 -3.22 -35.37
C CYS A 129 12.55 -4.14 -34.32
N ALA A 130 11.58 -3.63 -33.57
CA ALA A 130 10.83 -4.41 -32.58
C ALA A 130 9.97 -5.50 -33.25
N ARG A 131 9.33 -5.18 -34.39
CA ARG A 131 8.60 -6.17 -35.21
C ARG A 131 9.53 -7.28 -35.69
N ALA A 132 10.74 -6.95 -36.12
CA ALA A 132 11.74 -7.95 -36.55
C ALA A 132 12.19 -8.88 -35.42
N LYS A 133 12.05 -8.47 -34.15
CA LYS A 133 12.25 -9.34 -32.97
C LYS A 133 11.08 -10.29 -32.70
N GLY A 134 9.97 -10.15 -33.41
CA GLY A 134 8.75 -10.94 -33.19
C GLY A 134 7.85 -10.42 -32.07
N ALA A 135 8.01 -9.15 -31.68
CA ALA A 135 7.11 -8.51 -30.72
C ALA A 135 5.80 -8.10 -31.39
N TYR A 136 4.69 -8.24 -30.67
CA TYR A 136 3.39 -7.70 -31.06
C TYR A 136 3.31 -6.21 -30.68
N LEU A 137 3.03 -5.35 -31.65
CA LEU A 137 3.14 -3.90 -31.50
C LEU A 137 1.77 -3.26 -31.28
N ILE A 138 1.66 -2.45 -30.24
CA ILE A 138 0.46 -1.67 -29.94
C ILE A 138 0.78 -0.19 -29.83
N SER A 139 0.08 0.68 -30.54
CA SER A 139 0.24 2.14 -30.41
C SER A 139 -0.89 2.75 -29.60
N LEU A 140 -0.55 3.67 -28.69
CA LEU A 140 -1.49 4.57 -28.00
C LEU A 140 -1.29 5.98 -28.53
N THR A 141 -2.25 6.47 -29.32
CA THR A 141 -2.11 7.73 -30.08
C THR A 141 -3.32 8.65 -29.98
N SER A 142 -3.12 9.96 -30.14
CA SER A 142 -4.21 10.95 -30.15
C SER A 142 -4.39 11.65 -31.49
N ALA A 143 -3.52 11.39 -32.47
CA ALA A 143 -3.65 11.90 -33.82
C ALA A 143 -4.76 11.16 -34.59
N ALA A 144 -5.32 11.83 -35.60
CA ALA A 144 -6.27 11.22 -36.52
C ALA A 144 -5.61 10.08 -37.29
N SER A 145 -6.38 9.02 -37.59
CA SER A 145 -5.86 7.86 -38.33
C SER A 145 -5.46 8.23 -39.76
N GLY A 146 -4.60 7.40 -40.38
CA GLY A 146 -4.14 7.59 -41.75
C GLY A 146 -2.78 8.28 -41.82
N ALA A 147 -2.61 9.22 -42.77
CA ALA A 147 -1.33 9.88 -43.01
C ALA A 147 -0.82 10.69 -41.81
N ASP A 148 -1.72 11.18 -40.96
CA ASP A 148 -1.40 11.97 -39.77
C ASP A 148 -0.88 11.11 -38.60
N CYS A 149 -0.97 9.78 -38.69
CA CYS A 149 -0.54 8.85 -37.64
C CYS A 149 0.22 7.64 -38.21
N PRO A 150 1.44 7.83 -38.74
CA PRO A 150 2.22 6.75 -39.35
C PRO A 150 2.53 5.62 -38.36
N LEU A 151 2.64 5.91 -37.06
CA LEU A 151 2.88 4.89 -36.03
C LEU A 151 1.73 3.88 -35.93
N ALA A 152 0.47 4.32 -36.11
CA ALA A 152 -0.68 3.43 -36.10
C ALA A 152 -0.62 2.41 -37.23
N ALA A 153 -0.13 2.82 -38.42
CA ALA A 153 0.07 1.92 -39.55
C ALA A 153 1.24 0.94 -39.37
N ALA A 154 2.21 1.27 -38.51
CA ALA A 154 3.35 0.41 -38.20
C ALA A 154 3.04 -0.65 -37.12
N CYS A 155 1.93 -0.52 -36.40
CA CYS A 155 1.54 -1.39 -35.28
C CYS A 155 0.46 -2.39 -35.66
N ASP A 156 0.35 -3.48 -34.90
CA ASP A 156 -0.67 -4.52 -35.09
C ASP A 156 -2.03 -4.09 -34.52
N LEU A 157 -2.01 -3.27 -33.47
CA LEU A 157 -3.18 -2.64 -32.88
C LEU A 157 -2.90 -1.15 -32.62
N ASN A 158 -3.86 -0.29 -32.93
CA ASN A 158 -3.85 1.10 -32.47
C ASN A 158 -5.04 1.36 -31.56
N VAL A 159 -4.78 1.97 -30.41
CA VAL A 159 -5.82 2.57 -29.57
C VAL A 159 -5.75 4.07 -29.76
N HIS A 160 -6.81 4.62 -30.31
CA HIS A 160 -6.98 6.06 -30.42
C HIS A 160 -7.50 6.61 -29.08
N LEU A 161 -6.79 7.58 -28.52
CA LEU A 161 -7.12 8.31 -27.31
C LEU A 161 -7.60 9.71 -27.70
N PRO A 162 -8.92 9.97 -27.75
CA PRO A 162 -9.48 11.23 -28.21
C PRO A 162 -8.96 12.41 -27.40
N LEU A 163 -8.42 13.41 -28.09
CA LEU A 163 -7.85 14.60 -27.48
C LEU A 163 -8.40 15.84 -28.19
N GLN A 164 -9.13 16.66 -27.45
CA GLN A 164 -9.64 17.93 -27.98
C GLN A 164 -8.56 19.03 -28.02
N GLY A 165 -7.62 19.02 -27.05
CA GLY A 165 -6.54 20.00 -26.95
C GLY A 165 -5.79 19.94 -25.62
N GLU A 166 -4.73 20.72 -25.50
CA GLU A 166 -4.01 20.89 -24.23
C GLU A 166 -4.55 22.11 -23.47
N VAL A 167 -4.62 22.04 -22.14
CA VAL A 167 -4.94 23.20 -21.28
C VAL A 167 -3.79 24.22 -21.23
N CYS A 168 -2.60 23.85 -21.71
CA CYS A 168 -1.49 24.78 -21.88
C CYS A 168 -1.90 25.98 -22.75
N PRO A 169 -1.56 27.23 -22.37
CA PRO A 169 -1.93 28.43 -23.13
C PRO A 169 -1.51 28.41 -24.61
N PHE A 170 -0.45 27.67 -24.93
CA PHE A 170 0.08 27.56 -26.28
C PHE A 170 -0.41 26.30 -27.02
N GLY A 171 -1.13 25.40 -26.34
CA GLY A 171 -1.50 24.10 -26.91
C GLY A 171 -0.33 23.12 -27.10
N LEU A 172 0.89 23.50 -26.70
CA LEU A 172 2.11 22.76 -27.01
C LEU A 172 2.54 21.80 -25.89
N ALA A 173 2.50 22.27 -24.63
CA ALA A 173 3.00 21.48 -23.52
C ALA A 173 2.06 20.30 -23.23
N PRO A 174 2.57 19.06 -23.18
CA PRO A 174 1.76 17.89 -22.85
C PRO A 174 1.28 17.96 -21.39
N VAL A 175 -0.02 18.21 -21.20
CA VAL A 175 -0.67 18.27 -19.89
C VAL A 175 -1.93 17.42 -19.90
N THR A 176 -2.82 17.66 -20.85
CA THR A 176 -4.07 16.93 -21.01
C THR A 176 -3.82 15.58 -21.67
N SER A 177 -2.98 15.53 -22.71
CA SER A 177 -2.64 14.29 -23.40
C SER A 177 -1.99 13.24 -22.49
N THR A 178 -1.07 13.67 -21.61
CA THR A 178 -0.40 12.77 -20.65
C THR A 178 -1.34 12.33 -19.54
N ALA A 179 -2.27 13.19 -19.10
CA ALA A 179 -3.32 12.81 -18.17
C ALA A 179 -4.25 11.73 -18.76
N ILE A 180 -4.65 11.89 -20.04
CA ILE A 180 -5.47 10.90 -20.75
C ILE A 180 -4.73 9.56 -20.87
N GLN A 181 -3.47 9.56 -21.31
CA GLN A 181 -2.66 8.34 -21.39
C GLN A 181 -2.56 7.63 -20.02
N MET A 182 -2.35 8.40 -18.95
CA MET A 182 -2.25 7.88 -17.58
C MET A 182 -3.57 7.25 -17.13
N VAL A 183 -4.68 7.97 -17.29
CA VAL A 183 -6.01 7.51 -16.91
C VAL A 183 -6.40 6.26 -17.69
N PHE A 184 -6.16 6.23 -19.00
CA PHE A 184 -6.42 5.05 -19.83
C PHE A 184 -5.61 3.85 -19.35
N GLY A 185 -4.29 3.99 -19.22
CA GLY A 185 -3.40 2.91 -18.82
C GLY A 185 -3.74 2.35 -17.44
N ASP A 186 -3.94 3.21 -16.45
CA ASP A 186 -4.27 2.79 -15.08
C ASP A 186 -5.63 2.11 -15.00
N THR A 187 -6.62 2.60 -15.74
CA THR A 187 -7.98 2.02 -15.76
C THR A 187 -7.96 0.64 -16.40
N VAL A 188 -7.24 0.47 -17.51
CA VAL A 188 -7.05 -0.85 -18.10
C VAL A 188 -6.36 -1.79 -17.13
N VAL A 189 -5.27 -1.34 -16.49
CA VAL A 189 -4.53 -2.19 -15.53
C VAL A 189 -5.44 -2.61 -14.37
N ALA A 190 -6.32 -1.72 -13.88
CA ALA A 190 -7.33 -2.08 -12.88
C ALA A 190 -8.32 -3.15 -13.40
N ALA A 191 -8.79 -3.04 -14.64
CA ALA A 191 -9.64 -4.06 -15.25
C ALA A 191 -8.92 -5.42 -15.38
N ILE A 192 -7.62 -5.41 -15.71
CA ILE A 192 -6.78 -6.62 -15.76
C ILE A 192 -6.64 -7.23 -14.35
N MET A 193 -6.50 -6.43 -13.29
CA MET A 193 -6.48 -6.92 -11.90
C MET A 193 -7.77 -7.68 -11.56
N GLU A 194 -8.92 -7.14 -11.93
CA GLU A 194 -10.22 -7.77 -11.72
C GLU A 194 -10.35 -9.07 -12.53
N ALA A 195 -9.97 -9.04 -13.81
CA ALA A 195 -10.00 -10.21 -14.69
C ALA A 195 -9.11 -11.36 -14.17
N ARG A 196 -7.94 -11.03 -13.62
CA ARG A 196 -7.01 -12.01 -13.01
C ARG A 196 -7.39 -12.42 -11.59
N ARG A 197 -8.45 -11.83 -11.01
CA ARG A 197 -8.89 -12.06 -9.62
C ARG A 197 -7.74 -11.94 -8.62
N LEU A 198 -6.90 -10.92 -8.79
CA LEU A 198 -5.68 -10.75 -8.00
C LEU A 198 -6.03 -10.69 -6.50
N SER A 199 -5.49 -11.62 -5.72
CA SER A 199 -5.77 -11.65 -4.29
C SER A 199 -4.97 -10.58 -3.55
N ARG A 200 -5.51 -10.15 -2.40
CA ARG A 200 -4.84 -9.20 -1.52
C ARG A 200 -3.47 -9.72 -1.05
N ASP A 201 -3.34 -11.03 -0.85
CA ASP A 201 -2.10 -11.69 -0.42
C ASP A 201 -1.07 -11.73 -1.55
N GLN A 202 -1.49 -12.05 -2.78
CA GLN A 202 -0.62 -12.00 -3.96
C GLN A 202 -0.09 -10.58 -4.18
N TYR A 203 -0.95 -9.57 -4.02
CA TYR A 203 -0.54 -8.18 -4.09
C TYR A 203 0.43 -7.80 -2.96
N ALA A 204 0.25 -8.33 -1.75
CA ALA A 204 1.15 -8.09 -0.62
C ALA A 204 2.55 -8.63 -0.85
N CYS A 205 2.69 -9.81 -1.46
CA CYS A 205 3.98 -10.44 -1.76
C CYS A 205 4.90 -9.53 -2.60
N ASN A 206 4.32 -8.72 -3.50
CA ASN A 206 5.06 -7.77 -4.32
C ASN A 206 5.36 -6.43 -3.60
N HIS A 207 4.90 -6.27 -2.35
CA HIS A 207 5.05 -5.05 -1.55
C HIS A 207 5.55 -5.34 -0.12
N PRO A 208 6.67 -6.08 0.06
CA PRO A 208 7.05 -6.69 1.33
C PRO A 208 7.36 -5.69 2.45
N ALA A 209 7.96 -4.54 2.12
CA ALA A 209 8.39 -3.55 3.11
C ALA A 209 7.33 -2.48 3.44
N GLY A 210 6.27 -2.37 2.62
CA GLY A 210 5.24 -1.34 2.74
C GLY A 210 4.20 -1.67 3.81
N LYS A 211 3.36 -0.69 4.15
CA LYS A 211 2.21 -0.89 5.06
C LYS A 211 1.32 -2.06 4.61
N ILE A 212 1.18 -2.24 3.30
CA ILE A 212 0.41 -3.32 2.67
C ILE A 212 1.02 -4.69 3.00
N GLY A 213 2.28 -4.92 2.64
CA GLY A 213 2.97 -6.18 2.95
C GLY A 213 3.06 -6.43 4.46
N LYS A 214 3.36 -5.41 5.27
CA LYS A 214 3.42 -5.56 6.72
C LYS A 214 2.09 -5.99 7.34
N THR A 215 0.97 -5.45 6.86
CA THR A 215 -0.36 -5.81 7.38
C THR A 215 -0.84 -7.18 6.91
N LEU A 216 -0.36 -7.66 5.76
CA LEU A 216 -0.90 -8.86 5.10
C LEU A 216 -0.01 -10.10 5.24
N ILE A 217 1.29 -9.91 5.37
CA ILE A 217 2.26 -11.01 5.44
C ILE A 217 2.55 -11.41 6.89
N PHE A 218 2.58 -10.45 7.82
CA PHE A 218 2.87 -10.76 9.22
C PHE A 218 1.69 -11.46 9.87
N LYS A 219 1.91 -12.73 10.24
CA LYS A 219 0.99 -13.49 11.07
C LYS A 219 1.31 -13.22 12.54
N VAL A 220 0.33 -13.45 13.41
CA VAL A 220 0.50 -13.32 14.88
C VAL A 220 1.72 -14.13 15.37
N LYS A 221 1.90 -15.35 14.84
CA LYS A 221 3.06 -16.20 15.12
C LYS A 221 4.43 -15.58 14.79
N ASP A 222 4.48 -14.66 13.82
CA ASP A 222 5.74 -14.06 13.37
C ASP A 222 6.18 -12.90 14.31
N VAL A 223 5.29 -12.46 15.20
CA VAL A 223 5.57 -11.45 16.25
C VAL A 223 5.47 -12.03 17.67
N MET A 224 5.06 -13.29 17.81
CA MET A 224 5.02 -14.03 19.07
C MET A 224 6.45 -14.39 19.49
N LYS A 225 6.81 -14.05 20.73
CA LYS A 225 8.10 -14.45 21.31
C LYS A 225 8.05 -15.83 21.93
N LYS A 226 9.17 -16.54 21.89
CA LYS A 226 9.27 -17.93 22.36
C LYS A 226 9.25 -18.01 23.89
N GLN A 227 8.97 -19.18 24.45
CA GLN A 227 8.83 -19.40 25.92
C GLN A 227 9.96 -18.76 26.74
N ASN A 228 11.23 -18.94 26.34
CA ASN A 228 12.39 -18.39 27.06
C ASN A 228 12.47 -16.86 27.02
N GLU A 229 11.73 -16.22 26.12
CA GLU A 229 11.66 -14.78 25.94
C GLU A 229 10.41 -14.17 26.60
N LEU A 230 9.53 -14.99 27.20
CA LEU A 230 8.38 -14.56 27.99
C LEU A 230 8.83 -14.17 29.41
N PRO A 231 8.42 -13.02 29.95
CA PRO A 231 8.72 -12.61 31.32
C PRO A 231 7.73 -13.26 32.29
N LEU A 232 8.07 -14.47 32.75
CA LEU A 232 7.22 -15.25 33.64
C LEU A 232 7.67 -15.06 35.09
N CYS A 233 6.73 -14.98 36.02
CA CYS A 233 6.99 -15.04 37.46
C CYS A 233 5.86 -15.79 38.18
N LYS A 234 6.13 -16.23 39.41
CA LYS A 234 5.15 -16.87 40.29
C LYS A 234 4.55 -15.85 41.26
N GLU A 235 3.36 -16.15 41.80
CA GLU A 235 2.72 -15.26 42.80
C GLU A 235 3.61 -15.02 44.02
N GLY A 236 4.33 -16.05 44.47
CA GLY A 236 5.22 -15.98 45.63
C GLY A 236 6.55 -15.30 45.38
N ASP A 237 6.87 -14.93 44.13
CA ASP A 237 8.14 -14.27 43.82
C ASP A 237 8.16 -12.86 44.42
N MET A 238 9.29 -12.47 44.98
CA MET A 238 9.49 -11.12 45.50
C MET A 238 9.57 -10.14 44.35
N ILE A 239 8.91 -8.98 44.48
CA ILE A 239 8.92 -7.97 43.42
C ILE A 239 10.34 -7.53 43.05
N MET A 240 11.23 -7.43 44.04
CA MET A 240 12.61 -6.99 43.84
C MET A 240 13.40 -7.90 42.90
N ASP A 241 13.14 -9.20 42.95
CA ASP A 241 13.81 -10.19 42.11
C ASP A 241 13.29 -10.14 40.67
N GLN A 242 12.08 -9.61 40.48
CA GLN A 242 11.37 -9.57 39.20
C GLN A 242 11.43 -8.22 38.48
N LEU A 243 11.99 -7.17 39.09
CA LEU A 243 12.13 -5.84 38.46
C LEU A 243 13.01 -5.87 37.21
N THR A 244 14.09 -6.68 37.23
CA THR A 244 14.94 -6.85 36.06
C THR A 244 14.19 -7.58 34.95
N GLU A 245 13.40 -8.60 35.29
CA GLU A 245 12.61 -9.38 34.34
C GLU A 245 11.49 -8.56 33.68
N LEU A 246 10.88 -7.64 34.44
CA LEU A 246 9.85 -6.70 33.97
C LEU A 246 10.35 -5.80 32.83
N THR A 247 11.65 -5.50 32.82
CA THR A 247 12.26 -4.55 31.88
C THR A 247 13.12 -5.23 30.80
N SER A 248 13.85 -6.29 31.15
CA SER A 248 14.85 -6.95 30.29
C SER A 248 14.27 -7.59 29.03
N LYS A 249 13.04 -8.11 29.11
CA LYS A 249 12.38 -8.81 28.00
C LYS A 249 11.54 -7.90 27.10
N GLY A 250 11.46 -6.59 27.39
CA GLY A 250 10.82 -5.60 26.53
C GLY A 250 9.31 -5.77 26.33
N CYS A 251 8.64 -6.48 27.25
CA CYS A 251 7.19 -6.75 27.17
C CYS A 251 6.34 -5.73 27.93
N GLY A 252 6.97 -4.91 28.80
CA GLY A 252 6.29 -3.93 29.64
C GLY A 252 5.36 -4.54 30.71
N CYS A 253 5.46 -5.85 30.94
CA CYS A 253 4.70 -6.59 31.93
C CYS A 253 5.41 -7.91 32.30
N LEU A 254 5.07 -8.45 33.46
CA LEU A 254 5.28 -9.85 33.86
C LEU A 254 3.97 -10.62 33.69
N LEU A 255 4.09 -11.86 33.24
CA LEU A 255 3.02 -12.84 33.23
C LEU A 255 3.12 -13.66 34.51
N VAL A 256 2.11 -13.56 35.38
CA VAL A 256 2.08 -14.28 36.65
C VAL A 256 1.45 -15.64 36.39
N VAL A 257 2.15 -16.70 36.74
CA VAL A 257 1.76 -18.08 36.45
C VAL A 257 1.75 -18.95 37.70
N ASP A 258 0.90 -19.98 37.71
CA ASP A 258 0.91 -21.00 38.77
C ASP A 258 2.02 -22.05 38.55
N GLU A 259 2.08 -23.06 39.43
CA GLU A 259 3.04 -24.17 39.36
C GLU A 259 2.86 -25.07 38.12
N GLU A 260 1.66 -25.08 37.53
CA GLU A 260 1.32 -25.84 36.32
C GLU A 260 1.48 -24.98 35.06
N HIS A 261 2.06 -23.79 35.20
CA HIS A 261 2.19 -22.78 34.15
C HIS A 261 0.84 -22.32 33.58
N HIS A 262 -0.21 -22.16 34.38
CA HIS A 262 -1.42 -21.43 33.96
C HIS A 262 -1.29 -19.94 34.25
N LEU A 263 -1.82 -19.09 33.36
CA LEU A 263 -1.74 -17.64 33.50
C LEU A 263 -2.83 -17.17 34.46
N ILE A 264 -2.39 -16.65 35.60
CA ILE A 264 -3.28 -16.23 36.69
C ILE A 264 -3.31 -14.71 36.86
N GLY A 265 -2.35 -13.99 36.29
CA GLY A 265 -2.30 -12.54 36.38
C GLY A 265 -1.31 -11.86 35.45
N THR A 266 -1.37 -10.54 35.42
CA THR A 266 -0.30 -9.71 34.85
C THR A 266 0.13 -8.65 35.85
N PHE A 267 1.42 -8.37 35.89
CA PHE A 267 2.00 -7.29 36.67
C PHE A 267 2.71 -6.30 35.75
N THR A 268 2.45 -5.00 35.91
CA THR A 268 2.98 -3.95 35.01
C THR A 268 3.66 -2.82 35.79
N ASP A 269 4.43 -1.98 35.09
CA ASP A 269 4.94 -0.72 35.66
C ASP A 269 3.83 0.18 36.24
N GLY A 270 2.61 0.06 35.72
CA GLY A 270 1.44 0.74 36.25
C GLY A 270 1.03 0.23 37.63
N ASP A 271 1.10 -1.09 37.84
CA ASP A 271 0.84 -1.72 39.14
C ASP A 271 1.94 -1.36 40.13
N LEU A 272 3.21 -1.47 39.73
CA LEU A 272 4.36 -1.05 40.53
C LEU A 272 4.19 0.39 41.02
N ARG A 273 3.89 1.32 40.11
CA ARG A 273 3.72 2.74 40.44
C ARG A 273 2.54 3.00 41.38
N ARG A 274 1.42 2.27 41.22
CA ARG A 274 0.25 2.40 42.10
C ARG A 274 0.56 1.89 43.51
N THR A 275 1.18 0.72 43.61
CA THR A 275 1.52 0.11 44.90
C THR A 275 2.62 0.90 45.62
N LEU A 276 3.59 1.46 44.89
CA LEU A 276 4.61 2.34 45.49
C LEU A 276 3.99 3.58 46.14
N LYS A 277 2.97 4.17 45.52
CA LYS A 277 2.24 5.32 46.11
C LYS A 277 1.43 4.93 47.33
N ALA A 278 0.86 3.72 47.35
CA ALA A 278 -0.01 3.26 48.44
C ALA A 278 0.78 2.72 49.65
N SER A 279 1.84 1.95 49.39
CA SER A 279 2.55 1.16 50.40
C SER A 279 3.94 1.71 50.74
N GLY A 280 4.45 2.70 49.99
CA GLY A 280 5.73 3.33 50.26
C GLY A 280 6.89 2.31 50.33
N PRO A 281 7.81 2.42 51.32
CA PRO A 281 8.93 1.50 51.48
C PRO A 281 8.55 0.04 51.73
N ALA A 282 7.32 -0.25 52.17
CA ALA A 282 6.87 -1.62 52.43
C ALA A 282 6.75 -2.45 51.15
N ILE A 283 6.71 -1.82 49.98
CA ILE A 283 6.64 -2.49 48.67
C ILE A 283 7.78 -3.48 48.46
N PHE A 284 8.96 -3.23 49.04
CA PHE A 284 10.14 -4.08 48.86
C PHE A 284 9.98 -5.46 49.51
N ASN A 285 8.99 -5.63 50.38
CA ASN A 285 8.69 -6.88 51.06
C ASN A 285 7.45 -7.58 50.49
N LEU A 286 6.87 -7.07 49.40
CA LEU A 286 5.68 -7.64 48.80
C LEU A 286 6.04 -8.63 47.69
N THR A 287 5.20 -9.64 47.58
CA THR A 287 5.21 -10.61 46.50
C THR A 287 4.49 -10.07 45.27
N VAL A 288 4.77 -10.63 44.09
CA VAL A 288 4.08 -10.22 42.86
C VAL A 288 2.58 -10.51 42.95
N GLY A 289 2.18 -11.60 43.59
CA GLY A 289 0.77 -11.98 43.78
C GLY A 289 -0.04 -10.91 44.51
N GLU A 290 0.54 -10.28 45.53
CA GLU A 290 -0.09 -9.20 46.31
C GLU A 290 -0.28 -7.90 45.53
N MET A 291 0.41 -7.75 44.39
CA MET A 291 0.46 -6.53 43.60
C MET A 291 -0.14 -6.68 42.21
N CYS A 292 -0.31 -7.90 41.72
CA CYS A 292 -0.74 -8.18 40.36
C CYS A 292 -2.25 -7.96 40.19
N ASN A 293 -2.67 -7.72 38.94
CA ASN A 293 -4.08 -7.86 38.61
C ASN A 293 -4.35 -9.33 38.33
N SER A 294 -5.02 -10.00 39.27
CA SER A 294 -5.48 -11.37 39.10
C SER A 294 -6.55 -11.43 38.01
N PHE A 295 -6.38 -12.31 37.03
CA PHE A 295 -7.47 -12.70 36.15
C PHE A 295 -8.33 -13.70 36.91
N ILE A 296 -9.41 -13.23 37.54
CA ILE A 296 -10.44 -14.16 38.01
C ILE A 296 -11.19 -14.65 36.76
N LEU A 297 -10.72 -15.73 36.16
CA LEU A 297 -11.56 -16.57 35.31
C LEU A 297 -12.50 -17.33 36.24
N GLN A 298 -13.63 -16.71 36.61
CA GLN A 298 -14.75 -17.51 37.05
C GLN A 298 -15.23 -18.29 35.81
N GLU A 299 -14.91 -19.59 35.75
CA GLU A 299 -15.66 -20.51 34.90
C GLU A 299 -17.14 -20.39 35.30
N SER A 300 -17.93 -19.69 34.48
CA SER A 300 -19.37 -19.86 34.56
C SER A 300 -19.68 -21.19 33.88
N LYS A 301 -20.50 -22.03 34.54
CA LYS A 301 -21.02 -23.28 33.98
C LYS A 301 -21.86 -23.09 32.69
N ASP A 302 -21.98 -21.87 32.20
CA ASP A 302 -22.81 -21.46 31.07
C ASP A 302 -22.00 -20.76 29.95
N ASN A 303 -20.75 -21.18 29.66
CA ASN A 303 -19.95 -20.70 28.52
C ASN A 303 -19.93 -19.16 28.31
N HIS A 304 -20.15 -18.38 29.38
CA HIS A 304 -20.27 -16.93 29.35
C HIS A 304 -19.25 -16.33 30.30
N CYS A 305 -18.26 -15.63 29.75
CA CYS A 305 -17.33 -14.87 30.58
C CYS A 305 -17.92 -13.50 30.93
N ARG A 306 -18.04 -13.25 32.24
CA ARG A 306 -18.47 -11.95 32.78
C ARG A 306 -17.26 -11.14 33.21
N CYS A 307 -16.85 -10.17 32.40
CA CYS A 307 -16.16 -8.99 32.93
C CYS A 307 -17.22 -8.01 33.45
N ASN A 308 -17.05 -7.52 34.69
CA ASN A 308 -17.98 -6.59 35.33
C ASN A 308 -18.25 -5.35 34.44
N GLY A 309 -19.37 -5.36 33.70
CA GLY A 309 -19.91 -4.22 32.94
C GLY A 309 -20.04 -4.37 31.42
N SER A 310 -19.64 -5.47 30.77
CA SER A 310 -19.90 -5.63 29.32
C SER A 310 -20.07 -7.09 28.91
N ARG A 311 -21.22 -7.41 28.30
CA ARG A 311 -21.47 -8.71 27.64
C ARG A 311 -20.84 -8.68 26.25
N SER A 312 -20.04 -9.69 25.92
CA SER A 312 -19.63 -10.01 24.55
C SER A 312 -19.94 -11.49 24.30
N HIS A 313 -20.46 -11.79 23.10
CA HIS A 313 -20.68 -13.15 22.62
C HIS A 313 -19.51 -13.57 21.73
N GLY A 314 -18.96 -14.74 22.01
CA GLY A 314 -17.97 -15.44 21.18
C GLY A 314 -17.88 -16.88 21.67
N GLU A 315 -18.05 -17.83 20.76
CA GLU A 315 -18.22 -19.26 21.06
C GLU A 315 -16.92 -20.01 21.42
N ASP A 316 -15.78 -19.32 21.53
CA ASP A 316 -14.49 -19.90 21.90
C ASP A 316 -13.85 -19.17 23.09
N GLY A 317 -13.23 -19.92 24.01
CA GLY A 317 -12.58 -19.36 25.22
C GLY A 317 -11.52 -18.28 24.95
N ILE A 318 -10.96 -18.25 23.75
CA ILE A 318 -10.01 -17.25 23.26
C ILE A 318 -10.69 -15.87 23.06
N THR A 319 -11.96 -15.85 22.61
CA THR A 319 -12.71 -14.60 22.35
C THR A 319 -13.11 -13.89 23.63
N SER A 320 -13.44 -14.66 24.67
CA SER A 320 -13.68 -14.16 26.03
C SER A 320 -12.44 -13.45 26.61
N PHE A 321 -11.28 -14.10 26.51
CA PHE A 321 -10.00 -13.61 27.04
C PHE A 321 -9.58 -12.28 26.39
N THR A 322 -9.85 -12.18 25.08
CA THR A 322 -9.62 -10.98 24.26
C THR A 322 -10.39 -9.77 24.81
N CYS A 323 -11.62 -9.95 25.29
CA CYS A 323 -12.41 -8.88 25.89
C CYS A 323 -11.89 -8.43 27.26
N ALA A 324 -11.32 -9.33 28.07
CA ALA A 324 -10.81 -8.99 29.41
C ALA A 324 -9.55 -8.10 29.38
N VAL A 325 -8.60 -8.41 28.48
CA VAL A 325 -7.36 -7.64 28.32
C VAL A 325 -7.63 -6.25 27.73
N LEU A 326 -8.55 -6.15 26.76
CA LEU A 326 -8.99 -4.86 26.19
C LEU A 326 -9.81 -4.02 27.18
N ALA A 327 -10.62 -4.64 28.06
CA ALA A 327 -11.39 -3.96 29.10
C ALA A 327 -10.49 -3.34 30.19
N CYS A 328 -9.38 -4.00 30.54
CA CYS A 328 -8.42 -3.50 31.54
C CYS A 328 -7.74 -2.18 31.10
N ARG A 329 -7.40 -2.05 29.80
CA ARG A 329 -6.87 -0.79 29.24
C ARG A 329 -7.90 0.33 29.11
N ARG A 330 -9.18 0.02 28.80
CA ARG A 330 -10.26 1.03 28.77
C ARG A 330 -10.47 1.73 30.13
N ARG A 331 -10.17 1.06 31.24
CA ARG A 331 -10.22 1.66 32.58
C ARG A 331 -9.08 2.65 32.85
N GLN A 332 -7.89 2.44 32.27
CA GLN A 332 -6.73 3.32 32.50
C GLN A 332 -6.75 4.63 31.69
N GLN A 333 -7.48 4.70 30.57
CA GLN A 333 -7.49 5.88 29.70
C GLN A 333 -8.70 6.82 29.85
N ARG A 334 -9.60 6.57 30.82
CA ARG A 334 -10.82 7.38 31.01
C ARG A 334 -10.57 8.85 31.36
N HIS A 335 -9.38 9.22 31.85
CA HIS A 335 -9.07 10.61 32.22
C HIS A 335 -8.40 11.46 31.13
N VAL A 336 -8.16 10.92 29.92
CA VAL A 336 -7.41 11.62 28.86
C VAL A 336 -8.28 12.02 27.66
N TRP A 337 -9.55 11.61 27.60
CA TRP A 337 -10.34 11.67 26.36
C TRP A 337 -11.77 12.22 26.46
N ASP A 338 -12.07 13.04 27.47
CA ASP A 338 -13.41 13.64 27.65
C ASP A 338 -13.81 14.69 26.59
N HIS A 339 -13.01 14.93 25.54
CA HIS A 339 -13.30 15.98 24.55
C HIS A 339 -13.57 15.54 23.11
N TYR A 340 -13.59 14.26 22.77
CA TYR A 340 -13.87 13.82 21.39
C TYR A 340 -14.74 12.57 21.34
N THR A 341 -16.03 12.70 21.60
CA THR A 341 -17.02 11.69 21.22
C THR A 341 -18.29 12.33 20.66
N ALA A 342 -18.33 12.49 19.34
CA ALA A 342 -19.58 12.49 18.60
C ALA A 342 -19.37 11.82 17.23
N ARG A 343 -20.04 10.67 17.06
CA ARG A 343 -20.32 9.96 15.80
C ARG A 343 -19.11 9.41 15.01
N ILE A 344 -18.92 8.09 15.10
CA ILE A 344 -19.04 7.11 14.00
C ILE A 344 -18.57 5.76 14.57
N GLY A 345 -19.41 4.74 14.47
CA GLY A 345 -19.13 3.39 14.92
C GLY A 345 -18.09 2.72 14.03
N LEU A 346 -16.94 2.39 14.61
CA LEU A 346 -16.05 1.24 14.39
C LEU A 346 -14.70 1.59 15.04
N CYS A 347 -14.48 1.13 16.27
CA CYS A 347 -13.31 1.46 17.07
C CYS A 347 -12.11 0.58 16.63
N TRP A 348 -11.35 1.03 15.63
CA TRP A 348 -9.98 0.55 15.36
C TRP A 348 -9.00 1.70 15.62
N ILE A 349 -8.55 1.84 16.87
CA ILE A 349 -7.30 2.52 17.20
C ILE A 349 -6.65 1.65 18.28
N VAL A 350 -5.81 0.72 17.84
CA VAL A 350 -5.06 -0.19 18.70
C VAL A 350 -3.61 0.28 18.68
N ASP A 351 -3.14 0.84 19.78
CA ASP A 351 -1.73 1.15 19.99
C ASP A 351 -0.88 -0.08 19.71
N PHE A 352 0.26 0.11 19.03
CA PHE A 352 1.24 -0.93 18.70
C PHE A 352 1.67 -1.75 19.94
N CYS A 353 1.68 -1.11 21.11
CA CYS A 353 2.00 -1.72 22.41
C CYS A 353 0.87 -2.65 22.93
N GLY A 354 -0.39 -2.42 22.54
CA GLY A 354 -1.53 -3.27 22.90
C GLY A 354 -1.63 -4.56 22.09
N ILE A 355 -1.26 -4.52 20.80
CA ILE A 355 -1.15 -5.72 19.94
C ILE A 355 -0.04 -6.65 20.44
N ILE A 356 1.07 -6.05 20.91
CA ILE A 356 2.18 -6.76 21.54
C ILE A 356 1.62 -7.51 22.74
N THR A 357 1.21 -6.88 23.84
CA THR A 357 0.67 -7.56 25.06
C THR A 357 -0.39 -8.63 24.75
N PHE A 358 -1.28 -8.36 23.77
CA PHE A 358 -2.28 -9.30 23.28
C PHE A 358 -1.67 -10.59 22.68
N CYS A 359 -0.69 -10.47 21.77
CA CYS A 359 -0.04 -11.64 21.14
C CYS A 359 0.66 -12.54 22.17
N TRP A 360 1.24 -11.97 23.24
CA TRP A 360 1.99 -12.73 24.25
C TRP A 360 1.10 -13.58 25.15
N ILE A 361 -0.03 -13.03 25.57
CA ILE A 361 -1.01 -13.74 26.39
C ILE A 361 -1.63 -14.90 25.58
N THR A 362 -1.97 -14.68 24.31
CA THR A 362 -2.41 -15.78 23.43
C THR A 362 -1.33 -16.84 23.22
N ASN A 363 -0.04 -16.46 23.17
CA ASN A 363 1.06 -17.43 22.99
C ASN A 363 1.20 -18.37 24.18
N PHE A 364 1.10 -17.80 25.37
CA PHE A 364 1.09 -18.56 26.60
C PHE A 364 0.00 -19.63 26.57
N CYS A 365 -1.26 -19.24 26.30
CA CYS A 365 -2.40 -20.17 26.23
C CYS A 365 -2.28 -21.21 25.11
N THR A 366 -1.77 -20.87 23.92
CA THR A 366 -1.60 -21.85 22.83
C THR A 366 -0.41 -22.79 23.05
N SER A 367 0.62 -22.38 23.81
CA SER A 367 1.76 -23.24 24.13
C SER A 367 1.44 -24.28 25.21
N LEU A 368 0.43 -24.03 26.06
CA LEU A 368 -0.07 -24.98 27.07
C LEU A 368 -1.08 -25.98 26.50
N LEU A 369 -1.91 -25.54 25.55
CA LEU A 369 -2.88 -26.40 24.85
C LEU A 369 -2.23 -27.23 23.73
N GLY A 370 -0.92 -27.09 23.52
CA GLY A 370 -0.11 -27.91 22.64
C GLY A 370 0.60 -29.03 23.38
N SER A 371 -0.18 -29.94 23.97
CA SER A 371 0.22 -31.32 24.32
C SER A 371 -0.78 -32.29 23.71
#